data_AF-B6BD33-F1
#
_entry.id   AF-B6BD33-F1
#
_cell.length_a   1.000
_cell.length_b   1.000
_cell.length_c   1.000
_cell.angle_alpha   90.00
_cell.angle_beta   90.00
_cell.angle_gamma   90.00
#
_symmetry.space_group_name_H-M   'P 1'
#
loop_
_entity.id
_entity.type
_entity.pdbx_description
1 polymer ?
#
loop_
_entity_poly.entity_id
_entity_poly.type
_entity_poly.pdbx_seq_one_letter_code
_entity_poly.pdbx_strand_id
1 'polypeptide(L)'
;MFARITGAAIRGIMVAMLFAMPTLILPAAATESPEIVLFIALLGSAMAFSEYVSHFPSFVEFRNAPPINRMRFAAAALTVGALSLLAAHPQAPTGLTALVQRLGGWLGSQLDFAYSPVQLAVLMMPQQVPEATVLMVRDAAGLACAIAGAAIAVFALVIRVGNWPVGNGAFNVWVNLPLFDPTTGGDVVQRLQRDGRINIVAGILLPFAMPAAVKLASGLVDPGMLAAPHVLIWVISAWALVPASMIMRGMAMLRISGLIAQKRRAAGRDADAAMQTA
;
A
#
# COMPACT_ATOMS: atom_id res chain seq x y z
N MET A 1 11.44 10.72 -25.39
CA MET A 1 12.51 10.19 -24.51
C MET A 1 12.73 11.09 -23.29
N PHE A 2 13.00 12.39 -23.47
CA PHE A 2 13.21 13.35 -22.37
C PHE A 2 12.07 13.38 -21.32
N ALA A 3 10.81 13.52 -21.74
CA ALA A 3 9.68 13.52 -20.80
C ALA A 3 9.56 12.24 -19.93
N ARG A 4 9.96 11.08 -20.46
CA ARG A 4 9.97 9.81 -19.71
C ARG A 4 11.08 9.80 -18.65
N ILE A 5 12.28 10.25 -19.03
CA ILE A 5 13.43 10.33 -18.12
C ILE A 5 13.15 11.32 -16.99
N THR A 6 12.68 12.53 -17.32
CA THR A 6 12.32 13.55 -16.33
C THR A 6 11.21 13.05 -15.40
N GLY A 7 10.17 12.42 -15.95
CA GLY A 7 9.09 11.85 -15.14
C GLY A 7 9.57 10.70 -14.23
N ALA A 8 10.50 9.86 -14.69
CA ALA A 8 11.09 8.82 -13.86
C ALA A 8 11.96 9.40 -12.74
N ALA A 9 12.74 10.45 -13.04
CA ALA A 9 13.58 11.14 -12.06
C ALA A 9 12.74 11.76 -10.93
N ILE A 10 11.66 12.46 -11.27
CA ILE A 10 10.75 13.04 -10.27
C ILE A 10 10.18 11.94 -9.35
N ARG A 11 9.75 10.80 -9.92
CA ARG A 11 9.26 9.67 -9.11
C ARG A 11 10.34 9.07 -8.22
N GLY A 12 11.57 8.92 -8.72
CA GLY A 12 12.72 8.50 -7.92
C GLY A 12 12.95 9.43 -6.72
N ILE A 13 12.95 10.75 -6.96
CA ILE A 13 13.09 11.76 -5.90
C ILE A 13 11.95 11.64 -4.88
N MET A 14 10.70 11.49 -5.33
CA MET A 14 9.56 11.31 -4.43
C MET A 14 9.69 10.05 -3.55
N VAL A 15 10.19 8.95 -4.12
CA VAL A 15 10.47 7.72 -3.36
C VAL A 15 11.62 7.93 -2.37
N ALA A 16 12.71 8.59 -2.77
CA ALA A 16 13.78 8.94 -1.82
C ALA A 16 13.25 9.80 -0.66
N MET A 17 12.44 10.82 -0.95
CA MET A 17 11.85 11.66 0.09
C MET A 17 10.93 10.86 1.02
N LEU A 18 10.16 9.89 0.50
CA LEU A 18 9.34 9.00 1.33
C LEU A 18 10.20 8.20 2.31
N PHE A 19 11.33 7.63 1.85
CA PHE A 19 12.24 6.87 2.71
C PHE A 19 12.99 7.74 3.73
N ALA A 20 13.36 8.96 3.35
CA ALA A 20 14.03 9.90 4.24
C ALA A 20 13.07 10.59 5.24
N MET A 21 11.76 10.56 4.98
CA MET A 21 10.75 11.31 5.73
C MET A 21 10.80 11.10 7.26
N PRO A 22 10.92 9.87 7.80
CA PRO A 22 11.03 9.67 9.24
C PRO A 22 12.22 10.40 9.85
N THR A 23 13.39 10.29 9.23
CA THR A 23 14.63 10.93 9.69
C THR A 23 14.59 12.45 9.58
N LEU A 24 13.86 12.99 8.61
CA LEU A 24 13.69 14.45 8.46
C LEU A 24 12.71 15.04 9.49
N ILE A 25 11.74 14.26 9.98
CA ILE A 25 10.71 14.70 10.92
C ILE A 25 11.12 14.43 12.38
N LEU A 26 11.75 13.29 12.64
CA LEU A 26 12.17 12.90 13.98
C LEU A 26 13.36 13.76 14.47
N PRO A 27 13.46 14.03 15.78
CA PRO A 27 14.64 14.67 16.34
C PRO A 27 15.90 13.84 16.09
N ALA A 28 17.07 14.50 15.99
CA ALA A 28 18.35 13.83 15.75
C ALA A 28 18.64 12.72 16.78
N ALA A 29 18.21 12.90 18.04
CA ALA A 29 18.38 11.91 19.10
C ALA A 29 17.61 10.59 18.86
N ALA A 30 16.56 10.59 18.03
CA ALA A 30 15.80 9.39 17.66
C ALA A 30 16.30 8.71 16.38
N THR A 31 17.34 9.27 15.74
CA THR A 31 17.90 8.75 14.50
C THR A 31 19.27 8.16 14.77
N GLU A 32 19.33 6.84 14.88
CA GLU A 32 20.59 6.14 15.21
C GLU A 32 21.53 5.99 14.01
N SER A 33 21.04 6.01 12.77
CA SER A 33 21.88 5.78 11.57
C SER A 33 21.34 6.48 10.31
N PRO A 34 21.52 7.81 10.19
CA PRO A 34 21.04 8.56 9.02
C PRO A 34 21.68 8.11 7.70
N GLU A 35 22.90 7.57 7.73
CA GLU A 35 23.61 7.05 6.55
C GLU A 35 22.89 5.83 5.95
N ILE A 36 22.37 4.93 6.81
CA ILE A 36 21.61 3.75 6.38
C ILE A 36 20.30 4.20 5.72
N VAL A 37 19.62 5.19 6.30
CA VAL A 37 18.38 5.75 5.74
C VAL A 37 18.66 6.38 4.38
N LEU A 38 19.74 7.17 4.26
CA LEU A 38 20.15 7.77 2.99
C LEU A 38 20.44 6.69 1.93
N PHE A 39 21.17 5.64 2.30
CA PHE A 39 21.47 4.53 1.40
C PHE A 39 20.19 3.85 0.89
N ILE A 40 19.24 3.54 1.80
CA ILE A 40 17.95 2.94 1.43
C ILE A 40 17.13 3.88 0.55
N ALA A 41 17.12 5.19 0.84
CA ALA A 41 16.43 6.19 0.03
C ALA A 41 17.00 6.29 -1.39
N LEU A 42 18.33 6.26 -1.53
CA LEU A 42 19.02 6.25 -2.83
C LEU A 42 18.72 4.96 -3.60
N LEU A 43 18.75 3.81 -2.93
CA LEU A 43 18.41 2.52 -3.54
C LEU A 43 16.96 2.50 -4.02
N GLY A 44 16.01 2.94 -3.19
CA GLY A 44 14.59 3.05 -3.55
C GLY A 44 14.35 4.00 -4.72
N SER A 45 15.05 5.14 -4.74
CA SER A 45 15.03 6.09 -5.87
C SER A 45 15.57 5.47 -7.15
N ALA A 46 16.71 4.80 -7.09
CA ALA A 46 17.32 4.14 -8.26
C ALA A 46 16.41 3.04 -8.82
N MET A 47 15.79 2.23 -7.95
CA MET A 47 14.82 1.21 -8.37
C MET A 47 13.59 1.84 -9.03
N ALA A 48 13.00 2.86 -8.41
CA ALA A 48 11.85 3.57 -8.98
C ALA A 48 12.21 4.23 -10.33
N PHE A 49 13.37 4.87 -10.42
CA PHE A 49 13.85 5.46 -11.67
C PHE A 49 14.00 4.40 -12.77
N SER A 50 14.68 3.29 -12.48
CA SER A 50 14.89 2.18 -13.41
C SER A 50 13.57 1.64 -13.97
N GLU A 51 12.59 1.38 -13.10
CA GLU A 51 11.28 0.86 -13.47
C GLU A 51 10.47 1.80 -14.37
N TYR A 52 10.59 3.11 -14.17
CA TYR A 52 9.86 4.11 -14.96
C TYR A 52 10.60 4.55 -16.23
N VAL A 53 11.93 4.33 -16.33
CA VAL A 53 12.69 4.53 -17.56
C VAL A 53 12.59 3.32 -18.50
N SER A 54 12.56 2.10 -17.96
CA SER A 54 12.55 0.86 -18.74
C SER A 54 11.32 0.76 -19.66
N HIS A 55 11.47 0.11 -20.82
CA HIS A 55 10.33 -0.20 -21.68
C HIS A 55 9.45 -1.30 -21.07
N PHE A 56 10.06 -2.35 -20.52
CA PHE A 56 9.38 -3.47 -19.89
C PHE A 56 9.58 -3.39 -18.37
N PRO A 57 8.51 -3.12 -17.60
CA PRO A 57 8.61 -3.10 -16.15
C PRO A 57 8.79 -4.51 -15.60
N SER A 58 9.50 -4.65 -14.49
CA SER A 58 9.72 -5.95 -13.85
C SER A 58 8.84 -6.14 -12.61
N PHE A 59 8.76 -5.12 -11.75
CA PHE A 59 8.06 -5.19 -10.47
C PHE A 59 6.84 -4.28 -10.38
N VAL A 60 6.87 -3.12 -11.03
CA VAL A 60 5.83 -2.10 -10.85
C VAL A 60 4.62 -2.42 -11.72
N GLU A 61 3.63 -3.06 -11.12
CA GLU A 61 2.33 -3.26 -11.74
C GLU A 61 1.54 -1.95 -11.86
N PHE A 62 0.63 -1.90 -12.83
CA PHE A 62 -0.22 -0.74 -13.11
C PHE A 62 0.56 0.56 -13.35
N ARG A 63 1.81 0.46 -13.80
CA ARG A 63 2.73 1.59 -14.04
C ARG A 63 2.10 2.70 -14.86
N ASN A 64 1.38 2.32 -15.92
CA ASN A 64 0.76 3.24 -16.87
C ASN A 64 -0.77 3.27 -16.71
N ALA A 65 -1.28 2.96 -15.52
CA ALA A 65 -2.71 2.93 -15.24
C ALA A 65 -3.04 3.79 -14.00
N PRO A 66 -3.02 5.14 -14.15
CA PRO A 66 -3.52 6.02 -13.09
C PRO A 66 -4.98 5.63 -12.79
N PRO A 67 -5.40 5.52 -11.51
CA PRO A 67 -4.80 6.19 -10.35
C PRO A 67 -4.00 5.29 -9.37
N ILE A 68 -3.89 3.98 -9.61
CA ILE A 68 -3.41 2.98 -8.62
C ILE A 68 -2.10 3.39 -7.95
N ASN A 69 -1.03 3.57 -8.73
CA ASN A 69 0.29 3.83 -8.15
C ASN A 69 0.40 5.24 -7.54
N ARG A 70 -0.42 6.19 -8.00
CA ARG A 70 -0.49 7.53 -7.38
C ARG A 70 -1.13 7.45 -6.00
N MET A 71 -2.22 6.67 -5.87
CA MET A 71 -2.91 6.49 -4.60
C MET A 71 -2.09 5.67 -3.61
N ARG A 72 -1.41 4.61 -4.07
CA ARG A 72 -0.47 3.84 -3.23
C ARG A 72 0.63 4.73 -2.67
N PHE A 73 1.26 5.55 -3.52
CA PHE A 73 2.29 6.48 -3.07
C PHE A 73 1.72 7.53 -2.09
N ALA A 74 0.56 8.12 -2.39
CA ALA A 74 -0.06 9.10 -1.52
C ALA A 74 -0.42 8.50 -0.15
N ALA A 75 -0.99 7.29 -0.12
CA ALA A 75 -1.29 6.58 1.13
C ALA A 75 -0.02 6.26 1.92
N ALA A 76 1.07 5.85 1.24
CA ALA A 76 2.35 5.61 1.88
C ALA A 76 2.95 6.89 2.48
N ALA A 77 2.99 7.98 1.72
CA ALA A 77 3.49 9.27 2.20
C ALA A 77 2.66 9.82 3.37
N LEU A 78 1.33 9.71 3.29
CA LEU A 78 0.45 10.13 4.38
C LEU A 78 0.67 9.28 5.64
N THR A 79 0.78 7.95 5.49
CA THR A 79 0.97 7.03 6.63
C THR A 79 2.34 7.25 7.26
N VAL A 80 3.43 7.20 6.48
CA VAL A 80 4.79 7.38 6.99
C VAL A 80 4.93 8.76 7.65
N GLY A 81 4.41 9.82 7.02
CA GLY A 81 4.45 11.17 7.58
C GLY A 81 3.65 11.29 8.88
N ALA A 82 2.43 10.74 8.92
CA ALA A 82 1.60 10.80 10.11
C ALA A 82 2.19 9.96 11.27
N LEU A 83 2.72 8.78 10.99
CA LEU A 83 3.43 7.97 12.00
C LEU A 83 4.72 8.64 12.48
N SER A 84 5.44 9.33 11.59
CA SER A 84 6.64 10.10 11.97
C SER A 84 6.29 11.26 12.91
N LEU A 85 5.21 11.99 12.63
CA LEU A 85 4.71 13.06 13.50
C LEU A 85 4.19 12.52 14.84
N LEU A 86 3.51 11.36 14.83
CA LEU A 86 3.06 10.68 16.03
C LEU A 86 4.24 10.27 16.93
N ALA A 87 5.27 9.64 16.34
CA ALA A 87 6.46 9.20 17.05
C ALA A 87 7.38 10.34 17.50
N ALA A 88 7.33 11.50 16.82
CA ALA A 88 8.06 12.71 17.21
C ALA A 88 7.44 13.41 18.44
N HIS A 89 6.13 13.26 18.67
CA HIS A 89 5.40 14.02 19.69
C HIS A 89 6.01 13.93 21.11
N PRO A 90 6.41 12.75 21.63
CA PRO A 90 6.96 12.65 22.98
C PRO A 90 8.31 13.38 23.17
N GLN A 91 9.01 13.68 22.09
CA GLN A 91 10.39 14.21 22.13
C GLN A 91 10.45 15.68 21.72
N ALA A 92 9.65 16.08 20.73
CA ALA A 92 9.59 17.44 20.21
C ALA A 92 8.12 17.84 19.96
N PRO A 93 7.33 18.08 21.03
CA PRO A 93 5.92 18.38 20.89
C PRO A 93 5.71 19.74 20.20
N THR A 94 4.94 19.72 19.12
CA THR A 94 4.45 20.88 18.38
C THR A 94 2.93 20.79 18.20
N GLY A 95 2.28 21.89 17.82
CA GLY A 95 0.83 21.90 17.55
C GLY A 95 0.40 20.85 16.50
N LEU A 96 1.21 20.64 15.45
CA LEU A 96 0.95 19.63 14.43
C LEU A 96 1.07 18.20 15.00
N THR A 97 2.14 17.90 15.74
CA THR A 97 2.31 16.57 16.36
C THR A 97 1.21 16.28 17.38
N ALA A 98 0.74 17.28 18.13
CA ALA A 98 -0.36 17.13 19.09
C ALA A 98 -1.69 16.83 18.40
N LEU A 99 -1.95 17.44 17.23
CA LEU A 99 -3.13 17.13 16.42
C LEU A 99 -3.07 15.68 15.93
N VAL A 100 -1.92 15.25 15.40
CA VAL A 100 -1.73 13.87 14.94
C VAL A 100 -1.86 12.88 16.10
N GLN A 101 -1.29 13.18 17.26
CA GLN A 101 -1.41 12.33 18.45
C GLN A 101 -2.87 12.20 18.90
N ARG A 102 -3.62 13.30 18.98
CA ARG A 102 -5.05 13.26 19.34
C ARG A 102 -5.88 12.47 18.34
N LEU A 103 -5.63 12.66 17.05
CA LEU A 103 -6.29 11.89 15.99
C LEU A 103 -5.93 10.40 16.07
N GLY A 104 -4.65 10.07 16.28
CA GLY A 104 -4.17 8.71 16.45
C GLY A 104 -4.77 8.03 17.67
N GLY A 105 -4.82 8.71 18.81
CA GLY A 105 -5.46 8.21 20.03
C GLY A 105 -6.96 7.97 19.86
N TRP A 106 -7.67 8.90 19.22
CA TRP A 106 -9.09 8.74 18.92
C TRP A 106 -9.35 7.59 17.93
N LEU A 107 -8.60 7.51 16.82
CA LEU A 107 -8.74 6.40 15.88
C LEU A 107 -8.35 5.06 16.50
N GLY A 108 -7.28 5.06 17.30
CA GLY A 108 -6.80 3.90 18.04
C GLY A 108 -7.87 3.34 18.96
N SER A 109 -8.51 4.17 19.79
CA SER A 109 -9.57 3.71 20.69
C SER A 109 -10.82 3.25 19.94
N GLN A 110 -11.20 3.90 18.84
CA GLN A 110 -12.38 3.52 18.07
C GLN A 110 -12.18 2.22 17.28
N LEU A 111 -10.96 1.94 16.82
CA LEU A 111 -10.62 0.75 16.06
C LEU A 111 -10.14 -0.40 16.94
N ASP A 112 -9.90 -0.19 18.23
CA ASP A 112 -9.54 -1.20 19.23
C ASP A 112 -10.81 -1.85 19.83
N PHE A 113 -11.53 -2.61 19.00
CA PHE A 113 -12.65 -3.45 19.42
C PHE A 113 -12.28 -4.94 19.30
N ALA A 114 -13.10 -5.80 19.91
CA ALA A 114 -12.86 -7.23 19.93
C ALA A 114 -12.59 -7.81 18.52
N TYR A 115 -11.46 -8.51 18.39
CA TYR A 115 -10.97 -9.15 17.16
C TYR A 115 -10.57 -8.19 16.02
N SER A 116 -10.42 -6.89 16.29
CA SER A 116 -9.93 -5.96 15.28
C SER A 116 -8.42 -6.16 15.01
N PRO A 117 -7.90 -5.77 13.83
CA PRO A 117 -6.47 -5.79 13.55
C PRO A 117 -5.66 -4.93 14.54
N VAL A 118 -6.24 -3.81 15.00
CA VAL A 118 -5.61 -2.90 15.97
C VAL A 118 -5.50 -3.59 17.32
N GLN A 119 -6.56 -4.26 17.77
CA GLN A 119 -6.51 -5.04 19.02
C GLN A 119 -5.47 -6.16 18.93
N LEU A 120 -5.38 -6.87 17.80
CA LEU A 120 -4.38 -7.91 17.61
C LEU A 120 -2.94 -7.35 17.63
N ALA A 121 -2.72 -6.15 17.11
CA ALA A 121 -1.44 -5.45 17.20
C ALA A 121 -1.09 -5.00 18.63
N VAL A 122 -2.08 -4.76 19.49
CA VAL A 122 -1.86 -4.56 20.93
C VAL A 122 -1.56 -5.87 21.63
N LEU A 123 -2.31 -6.94 21.31
CA LEU A 123 -2.20 -8.26 21.94
C LEU A 123 -0.93 -9.03 21.60
N MET A 124 -0.16 -8.59 20.60
CA MET A 124 1.18 -9.11 20.32
C MET A 124 2.25 -8.47 21.22
N MET A 125 1.97 -7.35 21.90
CA MET A 125 2.96 -6.68 22.75
C MET A 125 3.27 -7.51 24.01
N PRO A 126 4.56 -7.64 24.41
CA PRO A 126 4.94 -8.28 25.66
C PRO A 126 4.44 -7.51 26.88
N GLN A 127 4.15 -8.23 27.98
CA GLN A 127 3.66 -7.64 29.23
C GLN A 127 4.68 -6.74 29.92
N GLN A 128 5.97 -6.90 29.60
CA GLN A 128 7.08 -6.15 30.18
C GLN A 128 7.26 -4.76 29.54
N VAL A 129 6.60 -4.51 28.41
CA VAL A 129 6.71 -3.23 27.70
C VAL A 129 5.91 -2.15 28.43
N PRO A 130 6.45 -0.93 28.62
CA PRO A 130 5.72 0.17 29.25
C PRO A 130 4.38 0.46 28.56
N GLU A 131 3.36 0.79 29.36
CA GLU A 131 2.01 1.11 28.86
C GLU A 131 2.01 2.22 27.79
N ALA A 132 2.87 3.23 27.96
CA ALA A 132 3.03 4.31 26.99
C ALA A 132 3.41 3.81 25.58
N THR A 133 4.26 2.77 25.49
CA THR A 133 4.65 2.16 24.21
C THR A 133 3.51 1.34 23.63
N VAL A 134 2.74 0.62 24.46
CA VAL A 134 1.56 -0.13 24.01
C VAL A 134 0.51 0.81 23.42
N LEU A 135 0.24 1.94 24.08
CA LEU A 135 -0.65 2.99 23.58
C LEU A 135 -0.13 3.60 22.28
N MET A 136 1.18 3.84 22.17
CA MET A 136 1.81 4.33 20.95
C MET A 136 1.61 3.35 19.77
N VAL A 137 1.77 2.05 20.01
CA VAL A 137 1.54 1.00 18.99
C VAL A 137 0.07 0.96 18.59
N ARG A 138 -0.87 1.03 19.55
CA ARG A 138 -2.32 1.08 19.27
C ARG A 138 -2.67 2.29 18.41
N ASP A 139 -2.21 3.47 18.78
CA ASP A 139 -2.52 4.72 18.12
C ASP A 139 -1.91 4.77 16.71
N ALA A 140 -0.68 4.26 16.54
CA ALA A 140 -0.03 4.08 15.26
C ALA A 140 -0.80 3.10 14.36
N ALA A 141 -1.20 1.94 14.91
CA ALA A 141 -1.97 0.93 14.19
C ALA A 141 -3.33 1.49 13.75
N GLY A 142 -4.05 2.17 14.63
CA GLY A 142 -5.33 2.81 14.32
C GLY A 142 -5.22 3.85 13.21
N LEU A 143 -4.21 4.73 13.30
CA LEU A 143 -3.95 5.76 12.30
C LEU A 143 -3.60 5.16 10.93
N ALA A 144 -2.71 4.16 10.89
CA ALA A 144 -2.32 3.49 9.66
C ALA A 144 -3.47 2.70 9.03
N CYS A 145 -4.26 1.98 9.83
CA CYS A 145 -5.45 1.28 9.35
C CYS A 145 -6.51 2.24 8.80
N ALA A 146 -6.73 3.39 9.44
CA ALA A 146 -7.67 4.40 8.96
C ALA A 146 -7.25 4.97 7.59
N ILE A 147 -5.97 5.30 7.43
CA ILE A 147 -5.41 5.79 6.16
C ILE A 147 -5.51 4.71 5.07
N ALA A 148 -5.14 3.47 5.40
CA ALA A 148 -5.22 2.33 4.49
C ALA A 148 -6.67 2.05 4.05
N GLY A 149 -7.63 2.06 4.99
CA GLY A 149 -9.04 1.91 4.72
C GLY A 149 -9.60 3.03 3.84
N ALA A 150 -9.23 4.28 4.14
CA ALA A 150 -9.59 5.43 3.31
C ALA A 150 -9.03 5.31 1.88
N ALA A 151 -7.78 4.87 1.73
CA ALA A 151 -7.18 4.66 0.41
C ALA A 151 -7.94 3.59 -0.40
N ILE A 152 -8.32 2.47 0.23
CA ILE A 152 -9.15 1.43 -0.40
C ILE A 152 -10.51 1.99 -0.80
N ALA A 153 -11.18 2.72 0.09
CA ALA A 153 -12.52 3.27 -0.13
C ALA A 153 -12.53 4.30 -1.27
N VAL A 154 -11.59 5.24 -1.27
CA VAL A 154 -11.43 6.23 -2.35
C VAL A 154 -11.12 5.51 -3.66
N PHE A 155 -10.27 4.47 -3.65
CA PHE A 155 -9.92 3.76 -4.87
C PHE A 155 -11.12 2.99 -5.45
N ALA A 156 -11.92 2.37 -4.59
CA ALA A 156 -13.17 1.72 -4.98
C ALA A 156 -14.15 2.73 -5.60
N LEU A 157 -14.28 3.93 -5.03
CA LEU A 157 -15.11 5.02 -5.56
C LEU A 157 -14.62 5.46 -6.94
N VAL A 158 -13.30 5.66 -7.10
CA VAL A 158 -12.72 6.08 -8.37
C VAL A 158 -12.91 5.02 -9.47
N ILE A 159 -12.77 3.73 -9.16
CA ILE A 159 -13.08 2.67 -10.13
C ILE A 159 -14.57 2.64 -10.50
N ARG A 160 -15.45 2.83 -9.52
CA ARG A 160 -16.91 2.77 -9.72
C ARG A 160 -17.44 3.93 -10.57
N VAL A 161 -16.97 5.15 -10.30
CA VAL A 161 -17.49 6.38 -10.92
C VAL A 161 -16.66 6.83 -12.13
N GLY A 162 -15.34 6.63 -12.11
CA GLY A 162 -14.41 7.28 -13.04
C GLY A 162 -14.21 6.61 -14.40
N ASN A 163 -15.09 5.68 -14.82
CA ASN A 163 -14.96 4.89 -16.07
C ASN A 163 -13.57 4.27 -16.28
N TRP A 164 -12.81 4.06 -15.20
CA TRP A 164 -11.48 3.50 -15.27
C TRP A 164 -11.52 2.04 -15.73
N PRO A 165 -10.57 1.59 -16.59
CA PRO A 165 -9.42 2.30 -17.17
C PRO A 165 -9.69 2.96 -18.54
N VAL A 166 -10.93 2.96 -19.02
CA VAL A 166 -11.29 3.28 -20.42
C VAL A 166 -10.99 4.75 -20.78
N GLY A 167 -11.05 5.66 -19.81
CA GLY A 167 -10.81 7.10 -20.03
C GLY A 167 -9.33 7.54 -20.11
N ASN A 168 -8.36 6.67 -19.79
CA ASN A 168 -6.93 7.04 -19.69
C ASN A 168 -6.06 6.46 -20.82
N GLY A 169 -6.67 6.04 -21.94
CA GLY A 169 -6.01 5.41 -23.08
C GLY A 169 -6.16 3.88 -23.11
N ALA A 170 -5.57 3.23 -24.12
CA ALA A 170 -5.64 1.79 -24.29
C ALA A 170 -4.89 1.06 -23.15
N PHE A 171 -5.63 0.34 -22.30
CA PHE A 171 -5.04 -0.47 -21.23
C PHE A 171 -4.36 -1.71 -21.80
N ASN A 172 -3.02 -1.70 -21.85
CA ASN A 172 -2.24 -2.88 -22.18
C ASN A 172 -2.06 -3.74 -20.93
N VAL A 173 -2.69 -4.92 -20.93
CA VAL A 173 -2.67 -5.87 -19.80
C VAL A 173 -1.24 -6.32 -19.51
N TRP A 174 -0.46 -6.68 -20.53
CA TRP A 174 0.89 -7.23 -20.39
C TRP A 174 1.89 -6.23 -19.81
N VAL A 175 1.79 -4.96 -20.22
CA VAL A 175 2.67 -3.91 -19.70
C VAL A 175 2.30 -3.52 -18.27
N ASN A 176 1.03 -3.66 -17.87
CA ASN A 176 0.57 -3.30 -16.53
C ASN A 176 0.53 -4.47 -15.54
N LEU A 177 0.62 -5.70 -16.01
CA LEU A 177 0.70 -6.92 -15.21
C LEU A 177 1.89 -7.77 -15.70
N PRO A 178 3.13 -7.32 -15.50
CA PRO A 178 4.32 -8.01 -15.99
C PRO A 178 4.50 -9.41 -15.38
N LEU A 179 3.96 -9.63 -14.18
CA LEU A 179 4.00 -10.92 -13.48
C LEU A 179 2.90 -11.90 -13.92
N PHE A 180 2.00 -11.48 -14.83
CA PHE A 180 0.94 -12.33 -15.33
C PHE A 180 1.38 -13.04 -16.62
N ASP A 181 1.62 -14.35 -16.56
CA ASP A 181 2.06 -15.15 -17.71
C ASP A 181 0.90 -15.43 -18.70
N PRO A 182 1.00 -14.99 -19.98
CA PRO A 182 0.00 -15.29 -21.03
C PRO A 182 -0.12 -16.77 -21.38
N THR A 183 0.95 -17.52 -21.22
CA THR A 183 1.20 -18.75 -21.98
C THR A 183 0.82 -20.02 -21.22
N THR A 184 0.48 -19.90 -19.93
CA THR A 184 0.15 -21.00 -19.02
C THR A 184 -1.18 -21.73 -19.32
N GLY A 185 -1.82 -21.47 -20.47
CA GLY A 185 -3.11 -22.06 -20.86
C GLY A 185 -4.32 -21.53 -20.07
N GLY A 186 -5.52 -21.72 -20.63
CA GLY A 186 -6.81 -21.34 -20.03
C GLY A 186 -7.29 -19.91 -20.33
N ASP A 187 -8.52 -19.58 -19.91
CA ASP A 187 -9.10 -18.25 -20.15
C ASP A 187 -8.46 -17.19 -19.23
N VAL A 188 -7.81 -16.21 -19.85
CA VAL A 188 -7.23 -15.01 -19.22
C VAL A 188 -8.23 -14.34 -18.28
N VAL A 189 -9.51 -14.23 -18.66
CA VAL A 189 -10.55 -13.59 -17.83
C VAL A 189 -10.75 -14.34 -16.52
N GLN A 190 -10.90 -15.67 -16.57
CA GLN A 190 -11.11 -16.50 -15.40
C GLN A 190 -9.92 -16.43 -14.43
N ARG A 191 -8.70 -16.41 -14.97
CA ARG A 191 -7.48 -16.26 -14.19
C ARG A 191 -7.41 -14.90 -13.49
N LEU A 192 -7.64 -13.80 -14.21
CA LEU A 192 -7.68 -12.47 -13.60
C LEU A 192 -8.74 -12.40 -12.48
N GLN A 193 -9.89 -13.06 -12.66
CA GLN A 193 -10.92 -13.12 -11.62
C GLN A 193 -10.46 -13.90 -10.39
N ARG A 194 -9.87 -15.08 -10.59
CA ARG A 194 -9.33 -15.91 -9.51
C ARG A 194 -8.26 -15.16 -8.74
N ASP A 195 -7.24 -14.66 -9.43
CA ASP A 195 -6.09 -14.00 -8.82
C ASP A 195 -6.53 -12.67 -8.16
N GLY A 196 -7.50 -11.97 -8.76
CA GLY A 196 -8.15 -10.80 -8.17
C GLY A 196 -8.84 -11.11 -6.84
N ARG A 197 -9.62 -12.20 -6.77
CA ARG A 197 -10.28 -12.65 -5.53
C ARG A 197 -9.26 -13.07 -4.48
N ILE A 198 -8.23 -13.83 -4.86
CA ILE A 198 -7.15 -14.25 -3.95
C ILE A 198 -6.47 -13.03 -3.33
N ASN A 199 -6.13 -12.01 -4.13
CA ASN A 199 -5.50 -10.79 -3.62
C ASN A 199 -6.39 -10.04 -2.61
N ILE A 200 -7.71 -9.98 -2.86
CA ILE A 200 -8.65 -9.34 -1.91
C ILE A 200 -8.74 -10.15 -0.62
N VAL A 201 -8.95 -11.46 -0.71
CA VAL A 201 -9.07 -12.33 0.47
C VAL A 201 -7.78 -12.30 1.28
N ALA A 202 -6.62 -12.46 0.63
CA ALA A 202 -5.33 -12.36 1.30
C ALA A 202 -5.11 -10.98 1.95
N GLY A 203 -5.44 -9.89 1.25
CA GLY A 203 -5.32 -8.55 1.81
C GLY A 203 -6.28 -8.26 2.97
N ILE A 204 -7.42 -8.96 3.06
CA ILE A 204 -8.31 -8.88 4.23
C ILE A 204 -7.74 -9.71 5.39
N LEU A 205 -7.17 -10.88 5.12
CA LEU A 205 -6.69 -11.80 6.16
C LEU A 205 -5.33 -11.40 6.75
N LEU A 206 -4.44 -10.81 5.95
CA LEU A 206 -3.06 -10.49 6.35
C LEU A 206 -2.94 -9.60 7.60
N PRO A 207 -3.72 -8.52 7.79
CA PRO A 207 -3.65 -7.69 8.99
C PRO A 207 -3.92 -8.47 10.28
N PHE A 208 -4.71 -9.55 10.21
CA PHE A 208 -5.01 -10.43 11.34
C PHE A 208 -3.97 -11.53 11.50
N ALA A 209 -3.52 -12.10 10.37
CA ALA A 209 -2.55 -13.19 10.36
C ALA A 209 -1.17 -12.74 10.86
N MET A 210 -0.72 -11.52 10.53
CA MET A 210 0.61 -11.05 10.90
C MET A 210 0.82 -10.93 12.42
N PRO A 211 -0.02 -10.20 13.19
CA PRO A 211 0.15 -10.13 14.65
C PRO A 211 -0.01 -11.49 15.31
N ALA A 212 -0.92 -12.34 14.81
CA ALA A 212 -1.08 -13.70 15.30
C ALA A 212 0.19 -14.55 15.07
N ALA A 213 0.80 -14.46 13.89
CA ALA A 213 2.03 -15.16 13.58
C ALA A 213 3.21 -14.67 14.44
N VAL A 214 3.34 -13.36 14.67
CA VAL A 214 4.35 -12.79 15.57
C VAL A 214 4.16 -13.32 17.00
N LYS A 215 2.92 -13.36 17.48
CA LYS A 215 2.59 -13.90 18.80
C LYS A 215 2.92 -15.40 18.94
N LEU A 216 2.67 -16.20 17.89
CA LEU A 216 3.00 -17.63 17.88
C LEU A 216 4.50 -17.90 17.74
N ALA A 217 5.25 -17.02 17.08
CA ALA A 217 6.70 -17.06 16.96
C ALA A 217 7.43 -16.43 18.15
N SER A 218 6.77 -16.33 19.32
CA SER A 218 7.31 -15.72 20.52
C SER A 218 8.69 -16.32 20.86
N GLY A 219 9.72 -15.47 20.95
CA GLY A 219 11.11 -15.88 21.18
C GLY A 219 12.01 -15.79 19.95
N LEU A 220 11.46 -15.75 18.73
CA LEU A 220 12.20 -15.46 17.50
C LEU A 220 12.07 -14.00 17.06
N VAL A 221 10.93 -13.39 17.35
CA VAL A 221 10.64 -11.97 17.08
C VAL A 221 10.30 -11.32 18.41
N ASP A 222 11.01 -10.23 18.76
CA ASP A 222 10.69 -9.40 19.92
C ASP A 222 9.85 -8.18 19.49
N PRO A 223 8.55 -8.14 19.82
CA PRO A 223 7.71 -6.99 19.51
C PRO A 223 8.10 -5.73 20.29
N GLY A 224 8.94 -5.86 21.33
CA GLY A 224 9.56 -4.73 22.03
C GLY A 224 10.37 -3.81 21.12
N MET A 225 10.84 -4.32 19.96
CA MET A 225 11.52 -3.50 18.94
C MET A 225 10.64 -2.35 18.40
N LEU A 226 9.31 -2.45 18.52
CA LEU A 226 8.38 -1.37 18.16
C LEU A 226 8.47 -0.14 19.09
N ALA A 227 9.24 -0.22 20.18
CA ALA A 227 9.60 0.96 20.97
C ALA A 227 10.51 1.92 20.20
N ALA A 228 11.29 1.43 19.24
CA ALA A 228 12.14 2.27 18.39
C ALA A 228 11.29 3.00 17.34
N PRO A 229 11.33 4.35 17.26
CA PRO A 229 10.48 5.14 16.36
C PRO A 229 10.55 4.70 14.89
N HIS A 230 11.75 4.46 14.37
CA HIS A 230 11.95 4.05 12.98
C HIS A 230 11.35 2.67 12.69
N VAL A 231 11.50 1.73 13.64
CA VAL A 231 10.93 0.37 13.50
C VAL A 231 9.41 0.45 13.54
N LEU A 232 8.83 1.20 14.47
CA LEU A 232 7.40 1.42 14.56
C LEU A 232 6.83 1.96 13.23
N ILE A 233 7.42 3.03 12.71
CA ILE A 233 6.93 3.70 11.50
C ILE A 233 6.92 2.73 10.31
N TRP A 234 8.03 2.01 10.07
CA TRP A 234 8.13 1.13 8.91
C TRP A 234 7.31 -0.15 9.06
N VAL A 235 7.34 -0.79 10.23
CA VAL A 235 6.61 -2.05 10.47
C VAL A 235 5.10 -1.80 10.41
N ILE A 236 4.59 -0.78 11.09
CA ILE A 236 3.15 -0.47 11.09
C ILE A 236 2.69 0.04 9.72
N SER A 237 3.50 0.85 9.03
CA SER A 237 3.20 1.26 7.64
C SER A 237 3.10 0.06 6.72
N ALA A 238 4.08 -0.85 6.75
CA ALA A 238 4.07 -2.05 5.92
C ALA A 238 2.89 -2.96 6.26
N TRP A 239 2.64 -3.17 7.55
CA TRP A 239 1.54 -3.99 8.06
C TRP A 239 0.17 -3.50 7.57
N ALA A 240 -0.07 -2.19 7.51
CA ALA A 240 -1.33 -1.64 7.02
C ALA A 240 -1.40 -1.49 5.49
N LEU A 241 -0.30 -1.09 4.85
CA LEU A 241 -0.30 -0.72 3.42
C LEU A 241 -0.09 -1.88 2.46
N VAL A 242 0.62 -2.95 2.88
CA VAL A 242 0.78 -4.15 2.03
C VAL A 242 -0.58 -4.80 1.79
N PRO A 243 -1.41 -5.08 2.81
CA PRO A 243 -2.71 -5.69 2.59
C PRO A 243 -3.67 -4.76 1.82
N ALA A 244 -3.64 -3.46 2.11
CA ALA A 244 -4.41 -2.48 1.34
C ALA A 244 -4.00 -2.45 -0.14
N SER A 245 -2.71 -2.54 -0.44
CA SER A 245 -2.19 -2.60 -1.80
C SER A 245 -2.63 -3.86 -2.54
N MET A 246 -2.72 -5.00 -1.84
CA MET A 246 -3.27 -6.26 -2.38
C MET A 246 -4.77 -6.15 -2.67
N ILE A 247 -5.56 -5.57 -1.77
CA ILE A 247 -7.00 -5.34 -1.99
C ILE A 247 -7.21 -4.44 -3.22
N MET A 248 -6.51 -3.30 -3.30
CA MET A 248 -6.57 -2.41 -4.46
C MET A 248 -6.16 -3.11 -5.76
N ARG A 249 -5.10 -3.94 -5.72
CA ARG A 249 -4.66 -4.76 -6.85
C ARG A 249 -5.78 -5.70 -7.31
N GLY A 250 -6.40 -6.42 -6.36
CA GLY A 250 -7.46 -7.37 -6.66
C GLY A 250 -8.71 -6.72 -7.23
N MET A 251 -9.12 -5.57 -6.70
CA MET A 251 -10.23 -4.77 -7.27
C MET A 251 -9.95 -4.33 -8.70
N ALA A 252 -8.71 -3.90 -8.98
CA ALA A 252 -8.29 -3.52 -10.33
C ALA A 252 -8.34 -4.70 -11.31
N MET A 253 -7.82 -5.87 -10.91
CA MET A 253 -7.87 -7.10 -11.73
C MET A 253 -9.30 -7.53 -12.03
N LEU A 254 -10.19 -7.52 -11.03
CA LEU A 254 -11.60 -7.85 -11.22
C LEU A 254 -12.28 -6.89 -12.19
N ARG A 255 -12.03 -5.59 -12.07
CA ARG A 255 -12.57 -4.59 -13.00
C ARG A 255 -12.12 -4.85 -14.43
N ILE A 256 -10.83 -5.08 -14.64
CA ILE A 256 -10.27 -5.35 -15.97
C ILE A 256 -10.88 -6.62 -16.57
N SER A 257 -10.98 -7.69 -15.78
CA SER A 257 -11.58 -8.95 -16.25
C SER A 257 -13.02 -8.76 -16.71
N GLY A 258 -13.82 -7.97 -16.00
CA GLY A 258 -15.20 -7.65 -16.37
C GLY A 258 -15.29 -6.89 -17.69
N LEU A 259 -14.40 -5.92 -17.92
CA LEU A 259 -14.36 -5.16 -19.18
C LEU A 259 -13.93 -6.02 -20.37
N ILE A 260 -12.97 -6.93 -20.19
CA ILE A 260 -12.57 -7.88 -21.23
C ILE A 260 -13.76 -8.80 -21.57
N ALA A 261 -14.46 -9.32 -20.56
CA ALA A 261 -15.63 -10.16 -20.76
C ALA A 261 -16.79 -9.42 -21.45
N GLN A 262 -16.97 -8.13 -21.18
CA GLN A 262 -17.97 -7.30 -21.87
C GLN A 262 -17.59 -7.08 -23.33
N LYS A 263 -16.33 -6.73 -23.62
CA LYS A 263 -15.85 -6.56 -25.00
C LYS A 263 -15.97 -7.81 -25.84
N ARG A 264 -15.64 -8.99 -25.29
CA ARG A 264 -15.81 -10.28 -25.98
C ARG A 264 -17.28 -10.57 -26.31
N ARG A 265 -18.19 -10.28 -25.38
CA ARG A 265 -19.64 -10.45 -25.60
C ARG A 265 -20.18 -9.49 -26.66
N ALA A 266 -19.69 -8.26 -26.72
CA ALA A 266 -20.06 -7.31 -27.78
C ALA A 266 -19.57 -7.79 -29.15
N ALA A 267 -18.29 -8.16 -29.26
CA ALA A 267 -17.73 -8.65 -30.52
C ALA A 267 -18.42 -9.93 -31.05
N GLY A 268 -18.83 -10.84 -30.15
CA GLY A 268 -19.62 -12.02 -30.54
C GLY A 268 -20.98 -11.65 -31.13
N ARG A 269 -21.70 -10.69 -30.52
CA ARG A 269 -22.98 -10.20 -31.04
C ARG A 269 -22.84 -9.52 -32.40
N ASP A 270 -21.79 -8.74 -32.59
CA ASP A 270 -21.53 -8.07 -33.88
C ASP A 270 -21.23 -9.09 -34.99
N ALA A 271 -20.52 -10.17 -34.66
CA ALA A 271 -20.26 -11.28 -35.58
C ALA A 271 -21.53 -12.06 -35.93
N ASP A 272 -22.37 -12.37 -34.94
CA ASP A 272 -23.66 -13.02 -35.15
C ASP A 272 -24.60 -12.17 -36.02
N ALA A 273 -24.63 -10.84 -35.79
CA ALA A 273 -25.42 -9.91 -36.58
C ALA A 273 -24.92 -9.81 -38.03
N ALA A 274 -23.60 -9.76 -38.26
CA ALA A 274 -23.01 -9.76 -39.59
C ALA A 274 -23.34 -11.04 -40.37
N MET A 275 -23.39 -12.19 -39.69
CA MET A 275 -23.74 -13.48 -40.30
C MET A 275 -25.24 -13.61 -40.62
N GLN A 276 -26.13 -12.89 -39.93
CA GLN A 276 -27.56 -12.85 -40.23
C GLN A 276 -27.93 -11.91 -41.39
N THR A 277 -27.06 -10.95 -41.72
CA THR A 277 -27.26 -9.98 -42.81
C THR A 277 -26.57 -10.37 -44.13
N ALA A 278 -25.82 -11.48 -44.15
CA ALA A 278 -25.14 -12.03 -45.33
C ALA A 278 -25.95 -13.19 -45.92
#